data_AF-G4SV15-F1
#
_entry.id   AF-G4SV15-F1
#
_cell.length_a   1.000
_cell.length_b   1.000
_cell.length_c   1.000
_cell.angle_alpha   90.00
_cell.angle_beta   90.00
_cell.angle_gamma   90.00
#
_symmetry.space_group_name_H-M   'P 1'
#
loop_
_entity.id
_entity.type
_entity.pdbx_description
1 polymer ?
#
loop_
_entity_poly.entity_id
_entity_poly.type
_entity_poly.pdbx_seq_one_letter_code
_entity_poly.pdbx_strand_id
1 'polypeptide(L)'
;MPLLKQPLKLSLGAAITLLVSACATDRHPTKTDCTEAREKTYYALPGLDHGHIQSPINILTGEVGESSRHRITLHFQDHFRAVENLGHTVQVDFTPGSTIQSDGKIYRFRQLHFHTPSEHLLDGVTRANALKILLKHRV
;
A
#
# COMPACT_ATOMS: atom_id res chain seq x y z
N MET A 1 -17.79 -55.39 43.29
CA MET A 1 -17.78 -54.79 44.64
C MET A 1 -18.05 -53.30 44.49
N PRO A 2 -19.29 -52.84 44.76
CA PRO A 2 -19.64 -51.42 44.78
C PRO A 2 -19.23 -50.83 46.14
N LEU A 3 -18.81 -49.56 46.18
CA LEU A 3 -18.97 -48.76 47.39
C LEU A 3 -19.43 -47.34 47.05
N LEU A 4 -20.74 -47.21 47.21
CA LEU A 4 -21.57 -46.03 47.34
C LEU A 4 -21.16 -45.23 48.59
N LYS A 5 -21.31 -43.89 48.53
CA LYS A 5 -21.73 -42.94 49.60
C LYS A 5 -21.47 -41.50 49.10
N GLN A 6 -22.39 -40.87 48.37
CA GLN A 6 -23.54 -40.03 48.80
C GLN A 6 -23.20 -38.66 49.41
N PRO A 7 -24.08 -37.65 49.21
CA PRO A 7 -23.71 -36.24 48.96
C PRO A 7 -24.13 -35.27 50.08
N LEU A 8 -23.52 -34.08 50.16
CA LEU A 8 -23.93 -32.99 51.06
C LEU A 8 -23.06 -31.75 50.77
N LYS A 9 -23.51 -30.49 50.64
CA LYS A 9 -24.77 -29.79 50.89
C LYS A 9 -24.70 -28.49 50.07
N LEU A 10 -25.80 -28.15 49.40
CA LEU A 10 -26.05 -26.85 48.77
C LEU A 10 -26.10 -25.78 49.87
N SER A 11 -25.25 -24.76 49.80
CA SER A 11 -25.42 -23.52 50.56
C SER A 11 -25.75 -22.39 49.58
N LEU A 12 -27.01 -21.98 49.63
CA LEU A 12 -27.53 -20.78 49.00
C LEU A 12 -27.05 -19.58 49.84
N GLY A 13 -25.95 -18.97 49.43
CA GLY A 13 -25.47 -17.70 49.97
C GLY A 13 -25.71 -16.58 48.98
N ALA A 14 -26.88 -15.95 49.04
CA ALA A 14 -27.13 -14.70 48.34
C ALA A 14 -26.27 -13.59 48.99
N ALA A 15 -25.32 -13.04 48.24
CA ALA A 15 -24.67 -11.77 48.57
C ALA A 15 -24.58 -10.94 47.29
N ILE A 16 -25.69 -10.26 47.01
CA ILE A 16 -25.78 -9.12 46.10
C ILE A 16 -24.70 -8.12 46.53
N THR A 17 -23.61 -8.03 45.77
CA THR A 17 -22.64 -6.96 45.92
C THR A 17 -22.88 -5.99 44.77
N LEU A 18 -23.61 -4.91 45.08
CA LEU A 18 -23.81 -3.79 44.16
C LEU A 18 -22.43 -3.21 43.79
N LEU A 19 -22.11 -3.25 42.51
CA LEU A 19 -21.05 -2.45 41.90
C LEU A 19 -21.44 -0.97 41.99
N VAL A 20 -20.86 -0.24 42.93
CA VAL A 20 -20.88 1.23 42.91
C VAL A 20 -19.56 1.69 42.32
N SER A 21 -19.52 1.76 40.99
CA SER A 21 -18.48 2.46 40.25
C SER A 21 -18.95 3.89 39.98
N ALA A 22 -18.40 4.87 40.71
CA ALA A 22 -18.32 6.27 40.28
C ALA A 22 -17.36 7.03 41.23
N CYS A 23 -16.08 7.13 40.87
CA CYS A 23 -15.42 8.32 40.28
C CYS A 23 -14.78 9.24 41.33
N ALA A 24 -13.49 9.01 41.59
CA ALA A 24 -12.59 10.02 42.13
C ALA A 24 -11.64 10.52 41.02
N THR A 25 -11.68 11.84 40.79
CA THR A 25 -10.63 12.73 40.23
C THR A 25 -9.88 12.31 38.96
N ASP A 26 -10.11 13.05 37.88
CA ASP A 26 -9.09 14.00 37.42
C ASP A 26 -9.71 15.10 36.51
N ARG A 27 -9.51 16.38 36.86
CA ARG A 27 -9.86 17.48 35.94
C ARG A 27 -8.69 17.68 35.00
N HIS A 28 -8.63 16.87 33.95
CA HIS A 28 -7.81 17.19 32.79
C HIS A 28 -8.55 18.27 31.96
N PRO A 29 -7.87 19.34 31.51
CA PRO A 29 -8.52 20.41 30.77
C PRO A 29 -9.25 19.86 29.55
N THR A 30 -10.43 20.41 29.33
CA THR A 30 -11.33 20.10 28.22
C THR A 30 -10.56 19.97 26.93
N LYS A 31 -10.72 18.79 26.30
CA LYS A 31 -10.28 18.47 24.95
C LYS A 31 -10.45 19.70 24.06
N THR A 32 -9.31 20.17 23.54
CA THR A 32 -9.25 20.98 22.33
C THR A 32 -10.22 20.39 21.32
N ASP A 33 -11.07 21.27 20.82
CA ASP A 33 -11.91 21.11 19.64
C ASP A 33 -11.31 20.11 18.65
N CYS A 34 -11.97 18.96 18.47
CA CYS A 34 -11.65 18.01 17.42
C CYS A 34 -12.17 18.52 16.07
N THR A 35 -11.81 19.76 15.72
CA THR A 35 -12.08 20.36 14.41
C THR A 35 -10.79 20.91 13.84
N GLU A 36 -9.74 20.09 13.85
CA GLU A 36 -8.69 20.20 12.85
C GLU A 36 -8.81 19.00 11.92
N ALA A 37 -9.55 19.20 10.83
CA ALA A 37 -9.40 18.39 9.64
C ALA A 37 -7.94 18.53 9.18
N ARG A 38 -7.05 17.67 9.70
CA ARG A 38 -5.70 17.55 9.19
C ARG A 38 -5.84 17.18 7.72
N GLU A 39 -5.57 18.14 6.84
CA GLU A 39 -5.40 17.90 5.42
C GLU A 39 -4.30 16.84 5.29
N LYS A 40 -4.68 15.60 4.99
CA LYS A 40 -3.72 14.52 4.76
C LYS A 40 -3.07 14.79 3.42
N THR A 41 -1.95 15.49 3.43
CA THR A 41 -1.07 15.61 2.27
C THR A 41 -0.45 14.23 2.02
N TYR A 42 -1.06 13.42 1.15
CA TYR A 42 -0.55 12.08 0.80
C TYR A 42 0.73 12.13 -0.06
N TYR A 43 1.06 13.30 -0.60
CA TYR A 43 2.18 13.50 -1.53
C TYR A 43 3.07 14.63 -1.04
N ALA A 44 4.37 14.36 -0.94
CA ALA A 44 5.34 15.40 -0.72
C ALA A 44 5.33 16.31 -1.96
N LEU A 45 4.93 17.57 -1.79
CA LEU A 45 5.17 18.57 -2.81
C LEU A 45 6.68 18.78 -2.85
N PRO A 46 7.30 18.58 -4.02
CA PRO A 46 8.74 18.77 -4.09
C PRO A 46 8.98 20.30 -3.86
N GLY A 47 10.06 20.68 -3.18
CA GLY A 47 10.44 22.10 -2.93
C GLY A 47 11.19 22.82 -4.07
N LEU A 48 10.96 24.10 -4.31
CA LEU A 48 11.33 24.88 -5.52
C LEU A 48 12.72 24.69 -6.19
N ASP A 49 13.70 24.04 -5.56
CA ASP A 49 15.05 23.74 -6.04
C ASP A 49 15.23 22.36 -6.74
N HIS A 50 14.20 21.51 -6.86
CA HIS A 50 14.31 20.24 -7.62
C HIS A 50 13.94 20.37 -9.11
N GLY A 51 14.23 19.31 -9.88
CA GLY A 51 13.82 19.20 -11.28
C GLY A 51 12.29 19.22 -11.47
N HIS A 52 11.84 19.78 -12.59
CA HIS A 52 10.40 19.93 -12.92
C HIS A 52 9.78 18.72 -13.64
N ILE A 53 10.56 17.67 -13.88
CA ILE A 53 10.12 16.46 -14.60
C ILE A 53 10.45 15.26 -13.70
N GLN A 54 9.59 15.02 -12.72
CA GLN A 54 9.76 13.96 -11.72
C GLN A 54 8.62 12.94 -11.80
N SER A 55 8.85 11.78 -11.18
CA SER A 55 7.83 10.75 -10.96
C SER A 55 7.95 10.26 -9.52
N PRO A 56 6.87 9.71 -8.93
CA PRO A 56 5.53 9.55 -9.49
C PRO A 56 4.73 10.86 -9.61
N ILE A 57 3.58 10.80 -10.28
CA ILE A 57 2.62 11.91 -10.40
C ILE A 57 1.18 11.48 -10.07
N ASN A 58 0.32 12.46 -9.79
CA ASN A 58 -1.13 12.29 -9.83
C ASN A 58 -1.64 12.51 -11.25
N ILE A 59 -2.25 11.50 -11.84
CA ILE A 59 -2.85 11.58 -13.17
C ILE A 59 -4.30 12.01 -12.99
N LEU A 60 -4.60 13.25 -13.40
CA LEU A 60 -5.94 13.81 -13.41
C LEU A 60 -6.65 13.39 -14.69
N THR A 61 -7.49 12.36 -14.62
CA THR A 61 -8.05 11.68 -15.80
C THR A 61 -8.92 12.59 -16.65
N GLY A 62 -9.59 13.58 -16.03
CA GLY A 62 -10.38 14.60 -16.73
C GLY A 62 -9.53 15.66 -17.47
N GLU A 63 -8.23 15.77 -17.18
CA GLU A 63 -7.31 16.71 -17.84
C GLU A 63 -6.42 16.04 -18.89
N VAL A 64 -6.50 14.71 -19.03
CA VAL A 64 -5.77 13.96 -20.05
C VAL A 64 -6.37 14.27 -21.42
N GLY A 65 -5.67 15.09 -22.21
CA GLY A 65 -6.04 15.38 -23.59
C GLY A 65 -5.84 14.18 -24.52
N GLU A 66 -6.44 14.24 -25.71
CA GLU A 66 -6.15 13.27 -26.76
C GLU A 66 -4.68 13.39 -27.18
N SER A 67 -3.93 12.30 -27.03
CA SER A 67 -2.58 12.16 -27.56
C SER A 67 -2.62 11.49 -28.93
N SER A 68 -1.64 11.78 -29.78
CA SER A 68 -1.31 10.88 -30.90
C SER A 68 -1.23 9.46 -30.39
N ARG A 69 -1.82 8.49 -31.12
CA ARG A 69 -1.81 7.09 -30.73
C ARG A 69 -0.37 6.55 -30.74
N HIS A 70 0.29 6.61 -29.59
CA HIS A 70 1.58 5.95 -29.37
C HIS A 70 1.33 4.44 -29.39
N ARG A 71 1.94 3.76 -30.36
CA ARG A 71 1.87 2.29 -30.43
C ARG A 71 2.99 1.72 -29.57
N ILE A 72 2.60 0.95 -28.56
CA ILE A 72 3.51 0.14 -27.75
C ILE A 72 3.37 -1.31 -28.21
N THR A 73 4.47 -1.91 -28.66
CA THR A 73 4.52 -3.33 -29.01
C THR A 73 5.38 -4.07 -28.00
N LEU A 74 4.81 -5.09 -27.35
CA LEU A 74 5.51 -5.95 -26.40
C LEU A 74 5.79 -7.31 -27.06
N HIS A 75 7.07 -7.65 -27.21
CA HIS A 75 7.52 -9.00 -27.54
C HIS A 75 8.03 -9.63 -26.25
N PHE A 76 7.20 -10.46 -25.62
CA PHE A 76 7.47 -11.01 -24.29
C PHE A 76 7.73 -12.51 -24.34
N GLN A 77 8.71 -12.94 -23.55
CA GLN A 77 9.05 -14.31 -23.24
C GLN A 77 9.08 -14.43 -21.71
N ASP A 78 8.50 -15.49 -21.17
CA ASP A 78 8.29 -15.73 -19.73
C ASP A 78 9.51 -16.36 -19.04
N HIS A 79 10.70 -16.13 -19.59
CA HIS A 79 11.95 -16.66 -19.07
C HIS A 79 12.58 -15.68 -18.07
N PHE A 80 12.62 -16.06 -16.79
CA PHE A 80 13.23 -15.26 -15.73
C PHE A 80 14.43 -15.95 -15.09
N ARG A 81 15.40 -15.16 -14.66
CA ARG A 81 16.64 -15.58 -14.02
C ARG A 81 16.47 -15.74 -12.51
N ALA A 82 15.80 -14.78 -11.87
CA ALA A 82 15.69 -14.73 -10.42
C ALA A 82 14.45 -13.95 -9.98
N VAL A 83 13.98 -14.28 -8.78
CA VAL A 83 13.02 -13.49 -8.00
C VAL A 83 13.69 -13.17 -6.68
N GLU A 84 13.82 -11.88 -6.37
CA GLU A 84 14.63 -11.42 -5.24
C GLU A 84 13.82 -10.44 -4.38
N ASN A 85 13.96 -10.57 -3.06
CA ASN A 85 13.54 -9.54 -2.11
C ASN A 85 14.73 -8.65 -1.80
N LEU A 86 14.70 -7.40 -2.26
CA LEU A 86 15.78 -6.43 -2.10
C LEU A 86 15.65 -5.59 -0.83
N GLY A 87 14.75 -5.96 0.09
CA GLY A 87 14.44 -5.20 1.31
C GLY A 87 13.48 -4.02 1.11
N HIS A 88 13.40 -3.49 -0.11
CA HIS A 88 12.49 -2.38 -0.46
C HIS A 88 11.51 -2.71 -1.59
N THR A 89 11.70 -3.82 -2.28
CA THR A 89 10.79 -4.33 -3.31
C THR A 89 11.03 -5.81 -3.54
N VAL A 90 10.05 -6.46 -4.16
CA VAL A 90 10.27 -7.76 -4.81
C VAL A 90 10.56 -7.49 -6.28
N GLN A 91 11.73 -7.93 -6.76
CA GLN A 91 12.18 -7.78 -8.14
C GLN A 91 12.18 -9.14 -8.83
N VAL A 92 11.79 -9.15 -10.11
CA VAL A 92 11.94 -10.30 -11.01
C VAL A 92 12.85 -9.91 -12.16
N ASP A 93 13.98 -10.60 -12.27
CA ASP A 93 14.97 -10.39 -13.32
C ASP A 93 14.72 -11.33 -14.49
N PHE A 94 14.67 -10.79 -15.72
CA PHE A 94 14.39 -11.57 -16.92
C PHE A 94 15.66 -11.94 -17.68
N THR A 95 15.66 -13.11 -18.32
CA THR A 95 16.72 -13.45 -19.28
C THR A 95 16.59 -12.56 -20.52
N PRO A 96 17.69 -12.28 -21.25
CA PRO A 96 17.61 -11.51 -22.49
C PRO A 96 16.73 -12.22 -23.54
N GLY A 97 15.82 -11.47 -24.17
CA GLY A 97 14.97 -11.98 -25.25
C GLY A 97 13.74 -11.11 -25.49
N SER A 98 13.14 -10.63 -24.39
CA SER A 98 11.97 -9.74 -24.41
C SER A 98 12.32 -8.29 -24.79
N THR A 99 11.45 -7.64 -25.58
CA THR A 99 11.60 -6.24 -25.99
C THR A 99 10.28 -5.46 -25.95
N ILE A 100 10.38 -4.15 -25.74
CA ILE A 100 9.29 -3.19 -25.89
C ILE A 100 9.66 -2.21 -26.99
N GLN A 101 8.77 -1.99 -27.95
CA GLN A 101 8.91 -0.98 -28.98
C GLN A 101 7.93 0.16 -28.72
N SER A 102 8.42 1.40 -28.77
CA SER A 102 7.63 2.62 -28.61
C SER A 102 8.30 3.75 -29.39
N ASP A 103 7.53 4.45 -30.22
CA ASP A 103 7.96 5.60 -31.02
C ASP A 103 9.25 5.36 -31.83
N GLY A 104 9.29 4.21 -32.51
CA GLY A 104 10.45 3.80 -33.33
C GLY A 104 11.67 3.36 -32.53
N LYS A 105 11.63 3.40 -31.19
CA LYS A 105 12.72 2.96 -30.31
C LYS A 105 12.45 1.57 -29.78
N ILE A 106 13.50 0.75 -29.72
CA ILE A 106 13.48 -0.59 -29.12
C ILE A 106 14.17 -0.54 -27.77
N TYR A 107 13.50 -1.08 -26.76
CA TYR A 107 14.01 -1.23 -25.41
C TYR A 107 14.08 -2.71 -25.04
N ARG A 108 15.16 -3.12 -24.38
CA ARG A 108 15.29 -4.47 -23.81
C ARG A 108 14.55 -4.52 -22.49
N PHE A 109 13.67 -5.51 -22.33
CA PHE A 109 13.05 -5.81 -21.05
C PHE A 109 14.11 -6.39 -20.10
N ARG A 110 14.23 -5.87 -18.88
CA ARG A 110 15.27 -6.31 -17.93
C ARG A 110 14.71 -6.90 -16.66
N GLN A 111 13.81 -6.17 -16.02
CA GLN A 111 13.24 -6.55 -14.74
C GLN A 111 11.84 -5.96 -14.61
N LEU A 112 11.09 -6.51 -13.66
CA LEU A 112 9.95 -5.84 -13.06
C LEU A 112 10.11 -5.81 -11.55
N HIS A 113 9.46 -4.86 -10.90
CA HIS A 113 9.39 -4.81 -9.44
C HIS A 113 8.08 -4.18 -8.97
N PHE A 114 7.73 -4.44 -7.72
CA PHE A 114 6.42 -4.10 -7.16
C PHE A 114 6.52 -3.01 -6.11
N HIS A 115 5.52 -2.13 -6.07
CA HIS A 115 5.32 -1.13 -5.03
C HIS A 115 3.93 -1.31 -4.42
N THR A 116 3.86 -1.21 -3.08
CA THR A 116 2.61 -1.22 -2.32
C THR A 116 2.68 -0.10 -1.28
N PRO A 117 1.79 0.90 -1.34
CA PRO A 117 0.73 1.09 -2.34
C PRO A 117 1.27 1.58 -3.70
N SER A 118 0.40 1.90 -4.66
CA SER A 118 0.84 2.43 -5.96
C SER A 118 1.59 3.75 -5.83
N GLU A 119 2.71 3.91 -6.55
CA GLU A 119 3.47 5.18 -6.56
C GLU A 119 2.64 6.31 -7.20
N HIS A 120 2.03 6.05 -8.37
CA HIS A 120 1.15 6.99 -9.07
C HIS A 120 -0.27 6.95 -8.51
N LEU A 121 -0.98 8.07 -8.64
CA LEU A 121 -2.40 8.19 -8.33
C LEU A 121 -3.21 8.33 -9.61
N LEU A 122 -4.48 7.96 -9.49
CA LEU A 122 -5.52 8.38 -10.43
C LEU A 122 -6.51 9.24 -9.66
N ASP A 123 -6.67 10.50 -10.05
CA ASP A 123 -7.63 11.45 -9.44
C ASP A 123 -7.52 11.54 -7.91
N GLY A 124 -6.28 11.59 -7.38
CA GLY A 124 -6.06 11.64 -5.93
C GLY A 124 -6.09 10.28 -5.21
N VAL A 125 -6.41 9.19 -5.92
CA VAL A 125 -6.63 7.87 -5.32
C VAL A 125 -5.45 6.92 -5.57
N THR A 126 -4.90 6.37 -4.48
CA THR A 126 -3.91 5.29 -4.53
C THR A 126 -4.57 3.93 -4.80
N ARG A 127 -3.85 3.03 -5.47
CA ARG A 127 -4.24 1.63 -5.67
C ARG A 127 -3.43 0.72 -4.75
N ALA A 128 -3.92 -0.51 -4.54
CA ALA A 128 -3.30 -1.47 -3.62
C ALA A 128 -1.87 -1.83 -4.03
N ASN A 129 -1.58 -1.86 -5.33
CA ASN A 129 -0.29 -2.23 -5.88
C ASN A 129 0.03 -1.45 -7.17
N ALA A 130 1.31 -1.27 -7.44
CA ALA A 130 1.84 -0.86 -8.74
C ALA A 130 2.95 -1.80 -9.20
N LEU A 131 2.91 -2.17 -10.49
CA LEU A 131 3.97 -2.89 -11.17
C LEU A 131 4.81 -1.89 -11.97
N LYS A 132 6.13 -1.94 -11.79
CA LYS A 132 7.09 -1.13 -12.54
C LYS A 132 7.97 -2.02 -13.39
N ILE A 133 8.09 -1.68 -14.67
CA ILE A 133 8.92 -2.40 -15.63
C ILE A 133 10.16 -1.57 -15.93
N LEU A 134 11.35 -2.14 -15.72
CA LEU A 134 12.60 -1.50 -16.11
C LEU A 134 12.98 -1.89 -17.54
N LEU A 135 13.14 -0.87 -18.36
CA LEU A 135 13.55 -0.99 -19.76
C LEU A 135 14.93 -0.36 -19.95
N LYS A 136 15.77 -0.98 -20.78
CA LYS A 136 17.05 -0.39 -21.20
C LYS A 136 17.03 -0.10 -22.69
N HIS A 137 17.23 1.16 -23.06
CA HIS A 137 17.43 1.54 -24.46
C HIS A 137 18.76 0.98 -24.98
N ARG A 138 18.79 0.52 -26.23
CA ARG A 138 20.02 0.15 -26.91
C ARG A 138 20.65 1.45 -27.41
N VAL A 139 21.73 1.90 -26.77
CA VAL A 139 22.67 2.87 -27.36
C VAL A 139 23.56 2.14 -28.34
#